data_AF-A0A8S0FKE2-F1
#
_entry.id   AF-A0A8S0FKE2-F1
#
_cell.length_a   1.000
_cell.length_b   1.000
_cell.length_c   1.000
_cell.angle_alpha   90.00
_cell.angle_beta   90.00
_cell.angle_gamma   90.00
#
_symmetry.space_group_name_H-M   'P 1'
#
loop_
_entity.id
_entity.type
_entity.pdbx_description
1 polymer ?
#
loop_
_entity_poly.entity_id
_entity_poly.type
_entity_poly.pdbx_seq_one_letter_code
_entity_poly.pdbx_strand_id
1 'polypeptide(L)'
;MPFVPSDNPTGAYQRIFTLSDGWQGKQTLIKFDGVETYFEVYVNGQYVGFSKGSRLTAEFDISAMVKTGDNLLCVRVMQWADSTYVEDQDMWWSAGIFRDVYLIGKQLTHINDFTVRTDFDEAYCDATLSCEVVLENLAASPVVTTLEYTLFDGERVV
;
A
#
# COMPACT_ATOMS: atom_id res chain seq x y z
N MET A 1 29.64 0.91 -7.96
CA MET A 1 28.22 1.23 -7.78
C MET A 1 27.43 0.31 -8.69
N PRO A 2 26.50 -0.53 -8.21
CA PRO A 2 25.83 -0.51 -6.91
C PRO A 2 26.21 -1.74 -6.05
N PHE A 3 27.12 -1.59 -5.09
CA PHE A 3 27.56 -2.70 -4.24
C PHE A 3 27.29 -2.38 -2.77
N VAL A 4 26.78 -3.36 -2.04
CA VAL A 4 26.64 -3.28 -0.58
C VAL A 4 27.60 -4.27 0.08
N PRO A 5 27.94 -4.10 1.37
CA PRO A 5 28.76 -5.07 2.09
C PRO A 5 28.14 -6.47 2.02
N SER A 6 28.98 -7.50 1.86
CA SER A 6 28.52 -8.89 1.94
C SER A 6 28.02 -9.25 3.34
N ASP A 7 28.58 -8.61 4.37
CA ASP A 7 28.07 -8.65 5.74
C ASP A 7 26.92 -7.64 5.88
N ASN A 8 25.70 -8.11 5.58
CA ASN A 8 24.50 -7.29 5.53
C ASN A 8 23.48 -7.78 6.57
N PRO A 9 23.29 -7.04 7.69
CA PRO A 9 22.32 -7.41 8.71
C PRO A 9 20.94 -7.67 8.11
N THR A 10 20.37 -8.84 8.43
CA THR A 10 19.12 -9.32 7.84
C THR A 10 18.16 -9.76 8.94
N GLY A 11 16.98 -9.14 8.98
CA GLY A 11 15.88 -9.54 9.84
C GLY A 11 14.92 -10.48 9.12
N ALA A 12 14.49 -11.55 9.80
CA ALA A 12 13.46 -12.46 9.32
C ALA A 12 12.26 -12.40 10.28
N TYR A 13 11.11 -11.93 9.78
CA TYR A 13 9.87 -11.80 10.53
C TYR A 13 8.88 -12.86 10.06
N GLN A 14 8.16 -13.48 11.00
CA GLN A 14 7.10 -14.43 10.69
C GLN A 14 5.86 -14.15 11.54
N ARG A 15 4.68 -14.22 10.93
CA ARG A 15 3.41 -14.05 11.62
C ARG A 15 2.31 -14.85 10.94
N ILE A 16 1.49 -15.53 11.75
CA ILE A 16 0.23 -16.13 11.28
C ILE A 16 -0.87 -15.08 11.41
N PHE A 17 -1.70 -14.95 10.37
CA PHE A 17 -2.91 -14.14 10.38
C PHE A 17 -4.10 -14.94 9.83
N THR A 18 -5.29 -14.64 10.32
CA THR A 18 -6.51 -15.38 9.98
C THR A 18 -7.46 -14.50 9.17
N LEU A 19 -7.90 -14.99 8.02
CA LEU A 19 -8.92 -14.34 7.20
C LEU A 19 -10.30 -14.99 7.43
N SER A 20 -11.30 -14.17 7.75
CA SER A 20 -12.69 -14.63 7.82
C SER A 20 -13.32 -14.80 6.44
N ASP A 21 -14.48 -15.44 6.35
CA ASP A 21 -15.24 -15.59 5.10
C ASP A 21 -15.60 -14.26 4.41
N GLY A 22 -15.69 -13.15 5.16
CA GLY A 22 -15.94 -11.82 4.60
C GLY A 22 -14.83 -11.26 3.68
N TRP A 23 -13.73 -12.00 3.49
CA TRP A 23 -12.66 -11.71 2.53
C TRP A 23 -12.83 -12.42 1.18
N GLN A 24 -13.72 -13.41 1.10
CA GLN A 24 -13.94 -14.14 -0.15
C GLN A 24 -14.45 -13.19 -1.25
N GLY A 25 -13.89 -13.32 -2.45
CA GLY A 25 -14.26 -12.49 -3.60
C GLY A 25 -13.77 -11.04 -3.55
N LYS A 26 -12.91 -10.69 -2.59
CA LYS A 26 -12.26 -9.38 -2.51
C LYS A 26 -10.82 -9.46 -3.01
N GLN A 27 -10.32 -8.34 -3.51
CA GLN A 27 -8.88 -8.16 -3.65
C GLN A 27 -8.28 -7.97 -2.26
N THR A 28 -7.34 -8.83 -1.89
CA THR A 28 -6.64 -8.78 -0.60
C THR A 28 -5.26 -8.17 -0.81
N LEU A 29 -5.08 -6.94 -0.31
CA LEU A 29 -3.80 -6.24 -0.32
C LEU A 29 -3.17 -6.31 1.07
N ILE A 30 -1.85 -6.51 1.12
CA ILE A 30 -1.05 -6.23 2.31
C ILE A 30 -0.28 -4.93 2.11
N LYS A 31 -0.32 -4.07 3.14
CA LYS A 31 0.36 -2.78 3.15
C LYS A 31 1.44 -2.73 4.23
N PHE A 32 2.56 -2.15 3.86
CA PHE A 32 3.67 -1.83 4.75
C PHE A 32 3.94 -0.33 4.63
N ASP A 33 3.68 0.44 5.68
CA ASP A 33 3.82 1.92 5.62
C ASP A 33 5.27 2.41 5.76
N GLY A 34 6.20 1.51 6.07
CA GLY A 34 7.63 1.79 6.16
C GLY A 34 8.45 0.58 6.59
N VAL A 35 9.39 0.20 5.72
CA VAL A 35 10.37 -0.87 5.98
C VAL A 35 11.73 -0.38 5.50
N GLU A 36 12.74 -0.43 6.37
CA GLU A 36 14.09 0.04 6.08
C GLU A 36 15.07 -1.14 5.96
N THR A 37 15.80 -1.33 4.86
CA THR A 37 15.87 -0.51 3.63
C THR A 37 15.32 -1.23 2.38
N TYR A 38 15.42 -2.55 2.39
CA TYR A 38 14.90 -3.43 1.35
C TYR A 38 14.18 -4.59 2.04
N PHE A 39 13.08 -5.05 1.46
CA PHE A 39 12.43 -6.25 1.96
C PHE A 39 11.74 -7.07 0.88
N GLU A 40 11.60 -8.35 1.18
CA GLU A 40 10.86 -9.32 0.39
C GLU A 40 9.71 -9.88 1.21
N VAL A 41 8.57 -10.08 0.54
CA VAL A 41 7.35 -10.59 1.14
C VAL A 41 7.06 -11.97 0.59
N TYR A 42 6.71 -12.88 1.50
CA TYR A 42 6.26 -14.23 1.20
C TYR A 42 4.96 -14.52 1.94
N VAL A 43 4.00 -15.14 1.27
CA VAL A 43 2.74 -15.58 1.86
C VAL A 43 2.54 -17.06 1.57
N ASN A 44 2.27 -17.85 2.61
CA ASN A 44 2.09 -19.31 2.53
C ASN A 44 3.25 -20.01 1.78
N GLY A 45 4.47 -19.52 1.96
CA GLY A 45 5.69 -20.05 1.34
C GLY A 45 5.92 -19.61 -0.11
N GLN A 46 5.01 -18.83 -0.71
CA GLN A 46 5.15 -18.29 -2.05
C GLN A 46 5.71 -16.87 -2.02
N TYR A 47 6.60 -16.57 -2.96
CA TYR A 47 7.15 -15.22 -3.12
C TYR A 47 6.10 -14.27 -3.70
N VAL A 48 5.90 -13.14 -3.04
CA VAL A 48 4.96 -12.11 -3.48
C VAL A 48 5.68 -11.03 -4.29
N GLY A 49 6.79 -10.52 -3.74
CA GLY A 49 7.48 -9.38 -4.31
C GLY A 49 8.49 -8.78 -3.34
N PHE A 50 9.10 -7.67 -3.76
CA PHE A 50 10.03 -6.89 -2.95
C PHE A 50 9.76 -5.40 -3.10
N SER A 51 10.27 -4.58 -2.18
CA SER A 51 10.25 -3.13 -2.32
C SER A 51 11.51 -2.47 -1.73
N LYS A 52 11.73 -1.22 -2.16
CA LYS A 52 12.77 -0.28 -1.74
C LYS A 52 12.12 1.09 -1.56
N GLY A 53 12.74 1.96 -0.76
CA GLY A 53 12.23 3.29 -0.47
C GLY A 53 11.60 3.31 0.91
N SER A 54 12.45 3.52 1.92
CA SER A 54 12.16 3.23 3.32
C SER A 54 11.04 4.09 3.91
N ARG A 55 10.62 5.16 3.22
CA ARG A 55 9.72 6.19 3.75
C ARG A 55 8.35 6.22 3.08
N LEU A 56 8.11 5.37 2.08
CA LEU A 56 6.85 5.26 1.35
C LEU A 56 6.14 3.94 1.66
N THR A 57 4.82 3.92 1.50
CA THR A 57 4.03 2.70 1.60
C THR A 57 4.31 1.78 0.42
N ALA A 58 4.47 0.49 0.72
CA ALA A 58 4.51 -0.57 -0.28
C ALA A 58 3.26 -1.44 -0.16
N GLU A 59 2.62 -1.71 -1.30
CA GLU A 59 1.39 -2.50 -1.39
C GLU A 59 1.63 -3.74 -2.26
N PHE A 60 1.13 -4.88 -1.82
CA PHE A 60 1.19 -6.12 -2.59
C PHE A 60 -0.18 -6.78 -2.65
N ASP A 61 -0.60 -7.18 -3.84
CA ASP A 61 -1.77 -8.03 -4.02
C ASP A 61 -1.41 -9.48 -3.70
N ILE A 62 -2.00 -10.01 -2.63
CA ILE A 62 -1.78 -11.37 -2.15
C ILE A 62 -3.01 -12.26 -2.37
N SER A 63 -4.00 -11.80 -3.14
CA SER A 63 -5.29 -12.48 -3.34
C SER A 63 -5.12 -13.92 -3.82
N ALA A 64 -4.16 -14.17 -4.70
CA ALA A 64 -3.88 -15.50 -5.26
C ALA A 64 -3.17 -16.45 -4.27
N MET A 65 -2.63 -15.93 -3.16
CA MET A 65 -1.74 -16.66 -2.25
C MET A 65 -2.39 -16.93 -0.90
N VAL A 66 -3.46 -16.20 -0.56
CA VAL A 66 -4.19 -16.34 0.70
C VAL A 66 -5.37 -17.31 0.58
N LYS A 67 -5.80 -17.81 1.73
CA LYS A 67 -7.01 -18.64 1.89
C LYS A 67 -7.82 -18.16 3.09
N THR A 68 -9.10 -18.53 3.14
CA THR A 68 -9.89 -18.43 4.38
C THR A 68 -9.21 -19.23 5.49
N GLY A 69 -9.23 -18.70 6.71
CA GLY A 69 -8.53 -19.27 7.86
C GLY A 69 -7.09 -18.77 7.95
N ASP A 70 -6.20 -19.62 8.47
CA ASP A 70 -4.84 -19.22 8.80
C ASP A 70 -3.91 -19.15 7.57
N ASN A 71 -3.13 -18.08 7.53
CA ASN A 71 -2.11 -17.79 6.52
C ASN A 71 -0.81 -17.40 7.20
N LEU A 72 0.31 -17.83 6.64
CA LEU A 72 1.65 -17.48 7.12
C LEU A 72 2.22 -16.33 6.30
N LEU A 73 2.55 -15.22 6.95
CA LEU A 73 3.36 -14.14 6.40
C LEU A 73 4.82 -14.34 6.83
N CYS A 74 5.74 -14.29 5.87
CA CYS A 74 7.18 -14.20 6.13
C CYS A 74 7.74 -12.96 5.42
N VAL A 75 8.57 -12.18 6.13
CA VAL A 75 9.21 -10.98 5.57
C VAL A 75 10.71 -11.03 5.86
N ARG A 76 11.52 -10.89 4.81
CA ARG A 76 12.98 -10.77 4.92
C ARG A 76 13.36 -9.32 4.70
N VAL A 77 14.02 -8.68 5.65
CA VAL A 77 14.43 -7.28 5.59
C VAL A 77 15.96 -7.20 5.63
N MET A 78 16.56 -6.49 4.68
CA MET A 78 18.00 -6.24 4.63
C MET A 78 18.28 -4.77 4.96
N GLN A 79 19.30 -4.55 5.80
CA GLN A 79 19.67 -3.20 6.24
C GLN A 79 20.28 -2.39 5.08
N TRP A 80 21.15 -3.01 4.28
CA TRP A 80 21.82 -2.34 3.17
C TRP A 80 21.29 -2.80 1.82
N ALA A 81 21.00 -1.85 0.94
CA ALA A 81 20.66 -2.10 -0.46
C ALA A 81 21.27 -1.01 -1.35
N ASP A 82 21.18 -1.18 -2.67
CA ASP A 82 21.52 -0.11 -3.61
C ASP A 82 20.71 1.17 -3.36
N SER A 83 19.48 1.09 -2.83
CA SER A 83 18.69 2.24 -2.42
C SER A 83 19.27 3.00 -1.22
N THR A 84 20.14 2.38 -0.41
CA THR A 84 20.81 3.07 0.70
C THR A 84 21.63 4.27 0.20
N TYR A 85 22.18 4.21 -1.02
CA TYR A 85 22.95 5.33 -1.61
C TYR A 85 22.13 6.61 -1.84
N VAL A 86 20.80 6.53 -1.87
CA VAL A 86 19.90 7.69 -1.96
C VAL A 86 19.21 8.01 -0.63
N GLU A 87 19.58 7.31 0.45
CA GLU A 87 19.03 7.43 1.81
C GLU A 87 20.11 7.78 2.84
N ASP A 88 21.11 8.58 2.45
CA ASP A 88 22.23 9.04 3.32
C ASP A 88 21.89 10.36 4.03
N GLN A 89 20.82 10.34 4.84
CA GLN A 89 20.48 11.50 5.67
C GLN A 89 21.37 11.57 6.92
N ASP A 90 21.57 12.78 7.46
CA ASP A 90 22.24 13.01 8.74
C ASP A 90 21.36 12.55 9.91
N MET A 91 21.34 11.23 10.13
CA MET A 91 20.52 10.56 11.13
C MET A 91 21.14 9.22 11.56
N TRP A 92 20.49 8.54 12.50
CA TRP A 92 20.88 7.18 12.88
C TRP A 92 20.51 6.18 11.79
N TRP A 93 21.49 5.35 11.41
CA TRP A 93 21.24 4.19 10.57
C TRP A 93 20.50 3.11 11.37
N SER A 94 19.30 2.76 10.91
CA SER A 94 18.46 1.72 11.51
C SER A 94 18.08 0.67 10.46
N ALA A 95 17.19 -0.25 10.80
CA ALA A 95 16.59 -1.23 9.88
C ALA A 95 15.30 -1.82 10.45
N GLY A 96 14.53 -2.49 9.60
CA GLY A 96 13.39 -3.31 10.01
C GLY A 96 12.04 -2.75 9.56
N ILE A 97 10.98 -3.43 10.00
CA ILE A 97 9.59 -3.00 9.80
C ILE A 97 9.27 -2.00 10.91
N PHE A 98 9.34 -0.70 10.60
CA PHE A 98 9.31 0.37 11.62
C PHE A 98 8.01 1.18 11.62
N ARG A 99 7.11 0.92 10.67
CA ARG A 99 5.73 1.45 10.64
C ARG A 99 4.73 0.30 10.48
N ASP A 100 3.44 0.66 10.48
CA ASP A 100 2.33 -0.29 10.53
C ASP A 100 2.29 -1.23 9.32
N VAL A 101 1.76 -2.43 9.60
CA VAL A 101 1.46 -3.47 8.61
C VAL A 101 0.03 -3.93 8.80
N TYR A 102 -0.76 -3.87 7.75
CA TYR A 102 -2.18 -4.20 7.79
C TYR A 102 -2.68 -4.72 6.44
N LEU A 103 -3.89 -5.28 6.46
CA LEU A 103 -4.56 -5.81 5.28
C LEU A 103 -5.70 -4.90 4.85
N ILE A 104 -5.91 -4.77 3.54
CA ILE A 104 -7.08 -4.13 2.95
C ILE A 104 -7.81 -5.13 2.07
N GLY A 105 -9.11 -5.29 2.30
CA GLY A 105 -10.00 -6.07 1.43
C GLY A 105 -10.84 -5.15 0.56
N LYS A 106 -10.44 -4.94 -0.69
CA LYS A 106 -11.18 -4.11 -1.66
C LYS A 106 -12.22 -4.94 -2.42
N GLN A 107 -13.36 -4.33 -2.73
CA GLN A 107 -14.30 -4.91 -3.69
C GLN A 107 -13.63 -4.95 -5.08
N LEU A 108 -13.99 -5.92 -5.93
CA LEU A 108 -13.38 -6.03 -7.27
C LEU A 108 -13.63 -4.80 -8.13
N THR A 109 -14.79 -4.15 -7.97
CA THR A 109 -15.05 -2.82 -8.52
C THR A 109 -14.93 -1.79 -7.40
N HIS A 110 -14.00 -0.86 -7.51
CA HIS A 110 -13.72 0.14 -6.46
C HIS A 110 -13.10 1.43 -7.02
N ILE A 111 -13.08 2.48 -6.19
CA ILE A 111 -12.29 3.69 -6.45
C ILE A 111 -10.83 3.36 -6.17
N ASN A 112 -10.01 3.36 -7.22
CA ASN A 112 -8.58 3.09 -7.08
C ASN A 112 -7.82 4.34 -6.63
N ASP A 113 -8.16 5.49 -7.22
CA ASP A 113 -7.56 6.78 -6.89
C ASP A 113 -8.54 7.92 -7.12
N PHE A 114 -8.34 9.05 -6.45
CA PHE A 114 -9.05 10.28 -6.73
C PHE A 114 -8.19 11.50 -6.42
N THR A 115 -8.32 12.54 -7.23
CA THR A 115 -7.62 13.81 -7.07
C THR A 115 -8.64 14.94 -7.00
N VAL A 116 -8.58 15.72 -5.92
CA VAL A 116 -9.39 16.93 -5.75
C VAL A 116 -8.52 18.16 -6.00
N ARG A 117 -9.02 19.08 -6.83
CA ARG A 117 -8.37 20.36 -7.12
C ARG A 117 -9.35 21.49 -6.90
N THR A 118 -8.87 22.59 -6.35
CA THR A 118 -9.64 23.80 -6.10
C THR A 118 -8.95 24.97 -6.79
N ASP A 119 -9.60 25.52 -7.81
CA ASP A 119 -9.10 26.68 -8.53
C ASP A 119 -9.94 27.90 -8.15
N PHE A 120 -9.28 28.99 -7.76
CA PHE A 120 -9.94 30.25 -7.42
C PHE A 120 -10.05 31.17 -8.64
N ASP A 121 -11.05 32.03 -8.64
CA ASP A 121 -11.09 33.17 -9.56
C ASP A 121 -9.99 34.21 -9.22
N GLU A 122 -9.76 35.19 -10.11
CA GLU A 122 -8.70 36.20 -9.92
C GLU A 122 -8.92 37.06 -8.66
N ALA A 123 -10.16 37.21 -8.21
CA ALA A 123 -10.51 37.96 -7.01
C ALA A 123 -10.45 37.12 -5.73
N TYR A 124 -10.19 35.80 -5.82
CA TYR A 124 -10.20 34.85 -4.72
C TYR A 124 -11.51 34.85 -3.91
N CYS A 125 -12.63 35.13 -4.57
CA CYS A 125 -13.97 35.17 -3.98
C CYS A 125 -14.77 33.90 -4.27
N ASP A 126 -14.59 33.34 -5.47
CA ASP A 126 -15.26 32.12 -5.92
C ASP A 126 -14.21 31.02 -6.21
N ALA A 127 -14.63 29.76 -6.08
CA ALA A 127 -13.77 28.61 -6.37
C ALA A 127 -14.51 27.52 -7.13
N THR A 128 -13.82 26.84 -8.04
CA THR A 128 -14.27 25.63 -8.71
C THR A 128 -13.58 24.42 -8.09
N LEU A 129 -14.37 23.49 -7.51
CA LEU A 129 -13.87 22.20 -7.07
C LEU A 129 -13.98 21.18 -8.21
N SER A 130 -12.86 20.62 -8.63
CA SER A 130 -12.78 19.55 -9.62
C SER A 130 -12.35 18.26 -8.95
N CYS A 131 -13.04 17.16 -9.26
CA CYS A 131 -12.72 15.82 -8.77
C CYS A 131 -12.47 14.88 -9.96
N GLU A 132 -11.24 14.38 -10.07
CA GLU A 132 -10.87 13.31 -10.98
C GLU A 132 -10.91 11.99 -10.21
N VAL A 133 -11.66 11.00 -10.70
CA VAL A 133 -11.83 9.71 -10.03
C VAL A 133 -11.44 8.59 -10.98
N VAL A 134 -10.52 7.72 -10.54
CA VAL A 134 -10.07 6.54 -11.25
C VAL A 134 -10.77 5.32 -10.67
N LEU A 135 -11.65 4.72 -11.45
CA LEU A 135 -12.31 3.46 -11.10
C LEU A 135 -11.51 2.27 -11.63
N GLU A 136 -11.38 1.24 -10.80
CA GLU A 136 -10.81 -0.04 -11.21
C GLU A 136 -11.87 -1.14 -11.11
N ASN A 137 -11.89 -2.02 -12.12
CA ASN A 137 -12.72 -3.22 -12.12
C ASN A 137 -11.85 -4.45 -12.41
N LEU A 138 -11.60 -5.23 -11.38
CA LEU A 138 -10.84 -6.48 -11.42
C LEU A 138 -11.72 -7.70 -11.72
N ALA A 139 -13.03 -7.52 -11.89
CA ALA A 139 -13.93 -8.61 -12.26
C ALA A 139 -13.75 -8.99 -13.75
N ALA A 140 -14.12 -10.22 -14.09
CA ALA A 140 -14.01 -10.75 -15.45
C ALA A 140 -14.98 -10.09 -16.46
N SER A 141 -15.90 -9.26 -16.01
CA SER A 141 -16.91 -8.63 -16.86
C SER A 141 -17.18 -7.19 -16.42
N PRO A 142 -17.61 -6.31 -17.34
CA PRO A 142 -18.04 -4.96 -16.99
C PRO A 142 -19.17 -4.98 -15.97
N VAL A 143 -19.13 -4.06 -15.02
CA VAL A 143 -20.14 -3.89 -13.96
C VAL A 143 -20.74 -2.49 -14.09
N VAL A 144 -22.06 -2.40 -14.09
CA VAL A 144 -22.75 -1.09 -14.02
C VAL A 144 -22.61 -0.57 -12.59
N THR A 145 -22.00 0.60 -12.43
CA THR A 145 -21.75 1.23 -11.13
C THR A 145 -22.23 2.67 -11.16
N THR A 146 -22.70 3.16 -10.03
CA THR A 146 -23.02 4.58 -9.81
C THR A 146 -21.96 5.19 -8.91
N LEU A 147 -21.40 6.33 -9.31
CA LEU A 147 -20.48 7.12 -8.50
C LEU A 147 -21.24 8.32 -7.96
N GLU A 148 -21.27 8.46 -6.63
CA GLU A 148 -21.88 9.59 -5.94
C GLU A 148 -20.80 10.33 -5.15
N TYR A 149 -20.86 11.65 -5.16
CA TYR A 149 -20.02 12.51 -4.34
C TYR A 149 -20.88 13.64 -3.75
N THR A 150 -20.48 14.12 -2.58
CA THR A 150 -21.21 15.18 -1.86
C THR A 150 -20.19 16.06 -1.15
N LEU A 151 -20.32 17.37 -1.31
CA LEU A 151 -19.49 18.35 -0.61
C LEU A 151 -20.18 18.76 0.69
N PHE A 152 -19.42 18.78 1.78
CA PHE A 152 -19.92 19.17 3.09
C PHE A 152 -19.18 20.41 3.62
N ASP A 153 -19.94 21.35 4.20
CA ASP A 153 -19.46 22.39 5.11
C ASP A 153 -19.97 22.08 6.52
N GLY A 154 -19.11 21.46 7.33
CA GLY A 154 -19.51 20.84 8.59
C GLY A 154 -20.53 19.73 8.37
N GLU A 155 -21.74 19.88 8.94
CA GLU A 155 -22.85 18.93 8.78
C GLU A 155 -23.76 19.26 7.57
N ARG A 156 -23.50 20.36 6.86
CA ARG A 156 -24.38 20.84 5.78
C ARG A 156 -23.86 20.38 4.44
N VAL A 157 -24.76 19.89 3.59
CA VAL A 157 -24.47 19.66 2.18
C VAL A 157 -24.48 21.00 1.44
N VAL A 158 -23.43 21.25 0.66
CA VAL A 158 -23.26 22.46 -0.18
C VAL A 158 -23.69 22.17 -1.61
#